data_AF-A0A085N7F0-F1
#
_entry.id   AF-A0A085N7F0-F1
#
_cell.length_a   1.000
_cell.length_b   1.000
_cell.length_c   1.000
_cell.angle_alpha   90.00
_cell.angle_beta   90.00
_cell.angle_gamma   90.00
#
_symmetry.space_group_name_H-M   'P 1'
#
loop_
_entity.id
_entity.type
_entity.pdbx_description
1 polymer ?
#
loop_
_entity_poly.entity_id
_entity_poly.type
_entity_poly.pdbx_seq_one_letter_code
_entity_poly.pdbx_strand_id
1 'polypeptide(L)'
;MNKQLLTEDLNLIKTKSVISAFISKLLLFRRSFAIGGLCQVQNLIEVKKEGQAFDADVEVYREHLQALHDDFARRFAAFLSIVVLEWVTNPVTNVEVKEISLQIELFDLQSNAELKPRRAEGHQLFRLQKQIPALYPTV
;
A
#
# COMPACT_ATOMS: atom_id res chain seq x y z
N MET A 1 21.15 -1.72 18.02
CA MET A 1 19.89 -0.94 18.20
C MET A 1 19.95 0.26 17.26
N ASN A 2 19.00 0.41 16.35
CA ASN A 2 19.06 1.42 15.29
C ASN A 2 18.78 2.81 15.86
N LYS A 3 19.78 3.70 15.86
CA LYS A 3 19.73 5.01 16.52
C LYS A 3 18.74 5.99 15.87
N GLN A 4 18.29 5.70 14.66
CA GLN A 4 17.30 6.52 13.94
C GLN A 4 15.88 6.43 14.53
N LEU A 5 15.57 5.40 15.34
CA LEU A 5 14.28 5.28 16.02
C LEU A 5 14.18 6.07 17.33
N LEU A 6 15.27 6.73 17.76
CA LEU A 6 15.40 7.40 19.06
C LEU A 6 15.44 8.94 18.97
N THR A 7 15.36 9.52 17.77
CA THR A 7 15.69 10.95 17.56
C THR A 7 14.47 11.85 17.34
N GLU A 8 13.25 11.30 17.26
CA GLU A 8 12.03 12.12 17.26
C GLU A 8 11.25 11.87 18.54
N ASP A 9 10.73 12.93 19.18
CA ASP A 9 9.75 12.85 20.26
C ASP A 9 8.52 12.08 19.77
N LEU A 10 8.55 10.77 19.96
CA LEU A 10 7.49 9.85 19.55
C LEU A 10 6.35 9.98 20.55
N ASN A 11 5.44 10.90 20.29
CA ASN A 11 4.22 11.03 21.08
C ASN A 11 3.22 9.91 20.73
N LEU A 12 2.25 9.72 21.63
CA LEU A 12 1.23 8.66 21.53
C LEU A 12 0.51 8.64 20.17
N ILE A 13 0.29 9.82 19.56
CA ILE A 13 -0.37 9.98 18.26
C ILE A 13 0.54 9.45 17.14
N LYS A 14 1.83 9.83 17.13
CA LYS A 14 2.83 9.32 16.19
C LYS A 14 2.99 7.81 16.33
N THR A 15 3.12 7.30 17.55
CA THR A 15 3.24 5.86 17.82
C THR A 15 2.03 5.09 17.28
N LYS A 16 0.82 5.56 17.58
CA LYS A 16 -0.42 4.96 17.08
C LYS A 16 -0.46 4.98 15.55
N SER A 17 -0.13 6.11 14.93
CA SER A 17 -0.12 6.24 13.47
C SER A 17 0.84 5.24 12.81
N VAL A 18 2.07 5.13 13.32
CA VAL A 18 3.07 4.18 12.81
C VAL A 18 2.60 2.73 12.97
N ILE A 19 2.04 2.36 14.13
CA ILE A 19 1.53 1.00 14.37
C ILE A 19 0.35 0.70 13.43
N SER A 20 -0.62 1.60 13.32
CA SER A 20 -1.77 1.44 12.42
C SER A 20 -1.34 1.31 10.97
N ALA A 21 -0.42 2.15 10.51
CA ALA A 21 0.13 2.09 9.15
C ALA A 21 0.87 0.77 8.90
N PHE A 22 1.68 0.32 9.87
CA PHE A 22 2.41 -0.95 9.77
C PHE A 22 1.45 -2.15 9.66
N ILE A 23 0.48 -2.27 10.58
CA ILE A 23 -0.53 -3.34 10.58
C ILE A 23 -1.28 -3.36 9.24
N SER A 24 -1.68 -2.19 8.75
CA SER A 24 -2.39 -2.08 7.47
C SER A 24 -1.52 -2.50 6.28
N LYS A 25 -0.22 -2.21 6.32
CA LYS A 25 0.73 -2.59 5.28
C LYS A 25 0.94 -4.11 5.22
N LEU A 26 0.85 -4.82 6.36
CA LEU A 26 0.87 -6.28 6.39
C LEU A 26 -0.30 -6.89 5.59
N LEU A 27 -1.51 -6.34 5.75
CA LEU A 27 -2.68 -6.79 4.97
C LEU A 27 -2.51 -6.52 3.48
N LEU A 28 -1.97 -5.35 3.13
CA LEU A 28 -1.69 -5.00 1.74
C LEU A 28 -0.69 -5.96 1.12
N PHE A 29 0.41 -6.27 1.82
CA PHE A 29 1.37 -7.25 1.34
C PHE A 29 0.74 -8.62 1.18
N ARG A 30 -0.04 -9.08 2.17
CA ARG A 30 -0.75 -10.36 2.10
C ARG A 30 -1.62 -10.47 0.85
N ARG A 31 -2.39 -9.41 0.53
CA ARG A 31 -3.21 -9.35 -0.69
C ARG A 31 -2.37 -9.29 -1.97
N SER A 32 -1.21 -8.62 -1.93
CA SER A 32 -0.32 -8.58 -3.09
C SER A 32 0.25 -9.95 -3.49
N PHE A 33 0.52 -10.82 -2.51
CA PHE A 33 0.90 -12.21 -2.78
C PHE A 33 -0.23 -12.99 -3.43
N ALA A 34 -1.47 -12.74 -3.00
CA ALA A 34 -2.64 -13.46 -3.50
C ALA A 34 -2.91 -13.32 -4.99
N ILE A 35 -2.49 -12.19 -5.55
CA ILE A 35 -2.71 -11.83 -6.95
C ILE A 35 -1.44 -12.11 -7.78
N GLY A 36 -0.39 -12.67 -7.17
CA GLY A 36 0.89 -12.94 -7.82
C GLY A 36 1.75 -11.70 -8.07
N GLY A 37 1.40 -10.56 -7.46
CA GLY A 37 2.11 -9.29 -7.60
C GLY A 37 3.31 -9.18 -6.66
N LEU A 38 4.22 -10.15 -6.75
CA LEU A 38 5.54 -10.14 -6.10
C LEU A 38 6.40 -8.92 -6.53
N CYS A 39 5.97 -8.21 -7.59
CA CYS A 39 6.68 -7.15 -8.30
C CYS A 39 6.96 -5.86 -7.50
N GLN A 40 6.54 -5.75 -6.24
CA GLN A 40 6.81 -4.56 -5.42
C GLN A 40 7.80 -4.80 -4.28
N VAL A 41 8.03 -6.06 -3.88
CA VAL A 41 9.03 -6.38 -2.86
C VAL A 41 10.28 -6.84 -3.59
N GLN A 42 11.27 -5.95 -3.71
CA GLN A 42 12.49 -6.16 -4.48
C GLN A 42 13.14 -7.53 -4.20
N ASN A 43 13.24 -7.91 -2.93
CA ASN A 43 13.83 -9.19 -2.51
C ASN A 43 13.08 -10.41 -3.08
N LEU A 44 11.75 -10.33 -3.25
CA LEU A 44 10.94 -11.44 -3.75
C LEU A 44 10.94 -11.55 -5.27
N ILE A 45 11.17 -10.43 -5.96
CA ILE A 45 11.43 -10.43 -7.40
C ILE A 45 12.71 -11.21 -7.68
N GLU A 46 13.73 -11.03 -6.85
CA GLU A 46 15.03 -11.73 -6.95
C GLU A 46 14.85 -13.24 -6.72
N VAL A 47 14.19 -13.64 -5.63
CA VAL A 47 13.89 -15.05 -5.33
C VAL A 47 13.07 -15.72 -6.45
N LYS A 48 12.10 -15.00 -7.04
CA LYS A 48 11.32 -15.50 -8.17
C LYS A 48 12.17 -15.68 -9.44
N LYS A 49 13.06 -14.73 -9.73
CA LYS A 49 13.96 -14.80 -10.90
C LYS A 49 14.97 -15.94 -10.80
N GLU A 50 15.37 -16.30 -9.60
CA GLU A 50 16.26 -17.43 -9.32
C GLU A 50 15.55 -18.79 -9.37
N GLY A 51 14.24 -18.82 -9.67
CA GLY A 51 13.45 -20.06 -9.77
C GLY A 51 13.23 -20.76 -8.44
N GLN A 52 13.43 -20.06 -7.32
CA GLN A 52 13.54 -20.66 -5.99
C GLN A 52 12.25 -20.62 -5.15
N ALA A 53 11.22 -19.88 -5.57
CA ALA A 53 9.93 -19.80 -4.87
C ALA A 53 8.85 -20.62 -5.60
N PHE A 54 8.34 -21.66 -4.95
CA PHE A 54 7.17 -22.42 -5.40
C PHE A 54 5.89 -21.76 -4.86
N ASP A 55 4.74 -21.97 -5.51
CA ASP A 55 3.46 -21.39 -5.07
C ASP A 55 3.12 -21.74 -3.60
N ALA A 56 3.60 -22.90 -3.10
CA ALA A 56 3.45 -23.28 -1.69
C ALA A 56 4.19 -22.34 -0.73
N ASP A 57 5.38 -21.84 -1.10
CA ASP A 57 6.16 -20.92 -0.26
C ASP A 57 5.48 -19.56 -0.15
N VAL A 58 4.81 -19.13 -1.22
CA VAL A 58 4.01 -17.91 -1.27
C VAL A 58 2.83 -18.00 -0.31
N GLU A 59 2.14 -19.14 -0.27
CA GLU A 59 1.03 -19.34 0.68
C GLU A 59 1.50 -19.37 2.13
N VAL A 60 2.61 -20.06 2.42
CA VAL A 60 3.19 -20.06 3.78
C VAL A 60 3.58 -18.65 4.22
N TYR A 61 4.17 -17.85 3.33
CA TYR A 61 4.49 -16.44 3.64
C TYR A 61 3.22 -15.61 3.89
N ARG A 62 2.15 -15.85 3.12
CA ARG A 62 0.85 -15.20 3.31
C ARG A 62 0.26 -15.50 4.68
N GLU A 63 0.33 -16.75 5.12
CA GLU A 63 -0.11 -17.17 6.46
C GLU A 63 0.72 -16.49 7.55
N HIS A 64 2.04 -16.41 7.39
CA HIS A 64 2.91 -15.69 8.32
C HIS A 64 2.56 -14.19 8.41
N LEU A 65 2.27 -13.53 7.29
CA LEU A 65 1.83 -12.13 7.30
C LEU A 65 0.50 -11.95 8.06
N GLN A 66 -0.43 -12.90 7.91
CA GLN A 66 -1.70 -12.87 8.66
C GLN A 66 -1.46 -13.08 10.16
N ALA A 67 -0.65 -14.07 10.53
CA ALA A 67 -0.32 -14.33 11.93
C ALA A 67 0.39 -13.12 12.58
N LEU A 68 1.29 -12.46 11.84
CA LEU A 68 1.98 -11.25 12.31
C LEU A 68 1.00 -10.08 12.46
N HIS A 69 0.08 -9.90 11.51
CA HIS A 69 -0.98 -8.91 11.61
C HIS A 69 -1.81 -9.14 12.88
N ASP A 70 -2.26 -10.37 13.14
CA ASP A 70 -3.13 -10.70 14.26
C ASP A 70 -2.41 -10.57 15.61
N ASP A 71 -1.13 -10.94 15.67
CA ASP A 71 -0.28 -10.73 16.85
C ASP A 71 -0.10 -9.24 17.16
N PHE A 72 0.20 -8.41 16.16
CA PHE A 72 0.32 -6.96 16.34
C PHE A 72 -1.01 -6.31 16.72
N ALA A 73 -2.10 -6.67 16.05
CA ALA A 73 -3.44 -6.19 16.39
C ALA A 73 -3.80 -6.50 17.85
N ARG A 74 -3.44 -7.70 18.33
CA ARG A 74 -3.65 -8.11 19.73
C ARG A 74 -2.75 -7.35 20.70
N ARG A 75 -1.44 -7.27 20.44
CA ARG A 75 -0.47 -6.61 21.33
C ARG A 75 -0.73 -5.11 21.46
N PHE A 76 -1.21 -4.48 20.40
CA PHE A 76 -1.46 -3.05 20.37
C PHE A 76 -2.95 -2.68 20.44
N ALA A 77 -3.84 -3.62 20.78
CA ALA A 77 -5.29 -3.40 20.82
C ALA A 77 -5.67 -2.16 21.62
N ALA A 78 -5.08 -1.98 22.81
CA ALA A 78 -5.32 -0.83 23.67
C ALA A 78 -4.85 0.50 23.07
N PHE A 79 -3.77 0.49 22.27
CA PHE A 79 -3.30 1.69 21.54
C PHE A 79 -4.16 1.98 20.31
N LEU A 80 -4.59 0.93 19.60
CA LEU A 80 -5.46 1.02 18.43
C LEU A 80 -6.87 1.51 18.80
N SER A 81 -7.36 1.22 20.01
CA SER A 81 -8.66 1.70 20.51
C SER A 81 -8.68 3.19 20.92
N ILE A 82 -7.54 3.85 21.04
CA ILE A 82 -7.48 5.27 21.44
C ILE A 82 -8.17 6.13 20.37
N VAL A 83 -9.24 6.82 20.71
CA VAL A 83 -9.88 7.75 19.78
C VAL A 83 -9.02 9.01 19.69
N VAL A 84 -8.31 9.18 18.57
CA VAL A 84 -7.63 10.43 18.24
C VAL A 84 -8.52 11.18 17.26
N LEU A 85 -8.83 12.43 17.56
CA LEU A 85 -9.64 13.27 16.67
C LEU A 85 -8.92 13.41 15.31
N GLU A 86 -9.69 13.33 14.23
CA GLU A 86 -9.15 13.24 12.88
C GLU A 86 -8.27 14.44 12.48
N TRP A 87 -8.64 15.64 12.94
CA TRP A 87 -7.85 16.87 12.75
C TRP A 87 -6.53 16.88 13.53
N VAL A 88 -6.40 16.09 14.61
CA VAL A 88 -5.16 15.95 15.40
C VAL A 88 -4.19 15.00 14.69
N THR A 89 -4.71 13.95 14.04
CA THR A 89 -3.90 13.03 13.22
C THR A 89 -3.53 13.62 11.86
N ASN A 90 -4.38 14.47 11.29
CA ASN A 90 -4.23 14.98 9.93
C ASN A 90 -4.68 16.46 9.84
N PRO A 91 -3.92 17.40 10.46
CA PRO A 91 -4.34 18.80 10.56
C PRO A 91 -4.44 19.51 9.20
N VAL A 92 -3.69 19.03 8.21
CA VAL A 92 -3.78 19.40 6.79
C VAL A 92 -3.33 18.16 6.03
N THR A 93 -4.19 17.59 5.17
CA THR A 93 -3.99 16.33 4.46
C THR A 93 -2.56 16.14 3.94
N ASN A 94 -1.70 15.51 4.74
CA ASN A 94 -0.43 14.99 4.25
C ASN A 94 -0.78 13.73 3.45
N VAL A 95 -0.50 13.76 2.16
CA VAL A 95 -0.88 12.76 1.13
C VAL A 95 -0.27 11.36 1.40
N GLU A 96 0.48 11.21 2.48
CA GLU A 96 1.21 9.99 2.84
C GLU A 96 0.33 8.89 3.44
N VAL A 97 -0.81 9.22 4.08
CA VAL A 97 -1.82 8.22 4.44
C VAL A 97 -2.78 8.04 3.27
N LYS A 98 -2.24 7.55 2.15
CA LYS A 98 -3.07 7.11 1.02
C LYS A 98 -3.94 5.97 1.54
N GLU A 99 -5.26 6.15 1.57
CA GLU A 99 -6.20 5.18 2.10
C GLU A 99 -5.83 3.78 1.60
N ILE A 100 -5.71 2.81 2.50
CA ILE A 100 -5.28 1.44 2.16
C ILE A 100 -6.20 0.84 1.08
N SER A 101 -7.49 1.19 1.12
CA SER A 101 -8.48 0.90 0.08
C SER A 101 -7.99 1.34 -1.31
N LEU A 102 -7.51 2.58 -1.44
CA LEU A 102 -6.98 3.13 -2.69
C LEU A 102 -5.64 2.50 -3.07
N GLN A 103 -4.81 2.10 -2.11
CA GLN A 103 -3.56 1.38 -2.40
C GLN A 103 -3.83 -0.04 -2.91
N ILE A 104 -4.85 -0.71 -2.36
CA ILE A 104 -5.34 -2.00 -2.82
C ILE A 104 -5.94 -1.87 -4.23
N GLU A 105 -6.79 -0.87 -4.46
CA GLU A 105 -7.39 -0.63 -5.78
C GLU A 105 -6.32 -0.31 -6.82
N LEU A 106 -5.36 0.55 -6.48
CA LEU A 106 -4.22 0.86 -7.34
C LEU A 106 -3.40 -0.41 -7.64
N PHE A 107 -3.24 -1.29 -6.66
CA PHE A 107 -2.56 -2.57 -6.83
C PHE A 107 -3.35 -3.50 -7.77
N ASP A 108 -4.66 -3.64 -7.60
CA ASP A 108 -5.54 -4.44 -8.45
C ASP A 108 -5.49 -3.92 -9.90
N LEU A 109 -5.61 -2.60 -10.10
CA LEU A 109 -5.43 -1.94 -11.39
C LEU A 109 -4.03 -2.16 -11.98
N GLN A 110 -2.99 -2.16 -11.13
CA GLN A 110 -1.61 -2.36 -11.57
C GLN A 110 -1.31 -3.79 -12.02
N SER A 111 -1.93 -4.78 -11.38
CA SER A 111 -1.80 -6.20 -11.70
C SER A 111 -2.57 -6.60 -12.96
N ASN A 112 -3.61 -5.85 -13.34
CA ASN A 112 -4.45 -6.16 -14.51
C ASN A 112 -3.64 -6.16 -15.82
N ALA A 113 -3.54 -7.34 -16.44
CA ALA A 113 -2.79 -7.58 -17.67
C ALA A 113 -3.40 -6.88 -18.89
N GLU A 114 -4.73 -6.75 -18.96
CA GLU A 114 -5.44 -6.04 -20.04
C GLU A 114 -5.17 -4.53 -20.01
N LEU A 115 -4.92 -3.98 -18.81
CA LEU A 115 -4.62 -2.56 -18.62
C LEU A 115 -3.14 -2.23 -18.82
N LYS A 116 -2.24 -3.21 -18.93
CA LYS A 116 -0.81 -2.96 -19.17
C LYS A 116 -0.52 -2.24 -20.49
N PRO A 117 -1.03 -2.68 -21.67
CA PRO A 117 -0.79 -1.97 -22.93
C PRO A 117 -1.36 -0.54 -22.91
N ARG A 118 -2.58 -0.36 -22.38
CA ARG A 118 -3.22 0.96 -22.25
C ARG A 118 -2.47 1.92 -21.32
N ARG A 119 -1.78 1.40 -20.29
CA ARG A 119 -0.92 2.19 -19.41
C ARG A 119 0.41 2.57 -20.06
N ALA A 120 0.97 1.71 -20.93
CA ALA A 120 2.20 2.00 -21.69
C ALA A 120 1.97 3.10 -22.73
N GLU A 121 0.77 3.18 -23.30
CA GLU A 121 0.31 4.28 -24.16
C GLU A 121 0.17 5.61 -23.39
N GLY A 122 0.23 5.56 -22.05
CA GLY A 122 0.33 6.70 -21.16
C GLY A 122 -0.93 7.56 -21.11
N HIS A 123 -0.76 8.79 -20.59
CA HIS A 123 -1.84 9.77 -20.50
C HIS A 123 -2.33 10.31 -21.86
N GLN A 124 -1.71 9.91 -22.98
CA GLN A 124 -2.05 10.43 -24.31
C GLN A 124 -3.47 10.02 -24.77
N LEU A 125 -3.95 8.83 -24.39
CA LEU A 125 -5.33 8.39 -24.66
C LEU A 125 -6.36 9.00 -23.70
N PHE A 126 -5.99 9.17 -22.42
CA PHE A 126 -6.87 9.73 -21.40
C PHE A 126 -7.00 11.25 -21.47
N ARG A 127 -6.01 11.94 -22.06
CA ARG A 127 -6.11 13.36 -22.38
C ARG A 127 -7.07 13.52 -23.56
N LEU A 128 -8.33 13.76 -23.24
CA LEU A 128 -9.31 14.40 -24.11
C LEU A 128 -8.85 15.78 -24.65
N GLN A 129 -7.60 16.22 -24.45
CA GLN A 129 -7.05 17.48 -24.97
C GLN A 129 -7.26 17.66 -26.47
N LYS A 130 -7.29 16.58 -27.28
CA LYS A 130 -7.60 16.68 -28.71
C LYS A 130 -9.10 16.87 -29.00
N GLN A 131 -9.98 16.45 -28.10
CA GLN A 131 -11.43 16.56 -28.24
C GLN A 131 -12.01 17.81 -27.55
N ILE A 132 -11.33 18.37 -26.54
CA ILE A 132 -11.79 19.55 -25.79
C ILE A 132 -12.01 20.77 -26.69
N PRO A 133 -11.09 21.15 -27.61
CA PRO A 133 -11.33 22.28 -28.52
C PRO A 133 -12.47 22.04 -29.52
N ALA A 134 -12.79 20.78 -29.84
CA ALA A 134 -13.87 20.43 -30.75
C ALA A 134 -15.24 20.37 -30.04
N LEU A 135 -15.27 19.97 -28.77
CA LEU A 135 -16.49 19.89 -27.96
C LEU A 135 -16.85 21.22 -27.30
N TYR A 136 -15.86 22.08 -27.06
CA TYR A 136 -16.02 23.41 -26.48
C TYR A 136 -15.16 24.42 -27.26
N PRO A 137 -15.58 24.82 -28.47
CA PRO A 137 -14.87 25.84 -29.21
C PRO A 137 -14.99 27.17 -28.46
N THR A 138 -13.86 27.72 -28.06
CA THR A 138 -13.80 29.08 -27.51
C THR A 138 -14.11 30.04 -28.65
N VAL A 139 -15.29 30.63 -28.62
CA VAL A 139 -15.67 31.76 -29.48
C VAL A 139 -14.78 32.96 -29.15
#